data_AF-A0A353RQB5-F1
#
_entry.id   AF-A0A353RQB5-F1
#
_cell.length_a   1.000
_cell.length_b   1.000
_cell.length_c   1.000
_cell.angle_alpha   90.00
_cell.angle_beta   90.00
_cell.angle_gamma   90.00
#
_symmetry.space_group_name_H-M   'P 1'
#
loop_
_entity.id
_entity.type
_entity.pdbx_description
1 polymer ?
#
loop_
_entity_poly.entity_id
_entity_poly.type
_entity_poly.pdbx_seq_one_letter_code
_entity_poly.pdbx_strand_id
1 'polypeptide(L)'
;MICAGVPYGGQVASQPSEITPQVGDTFTVSNRWLDLDASGKVSGTSYTDGETLTFGTEPFAWEQVYAPAGQYLVGFLVSDLDGNIIPAYTQIEIN
;
A
#
# COMPACT_ATOMS: atom_id res chain seq x y z
N MET A 1 -6.13 -11.64 11.46
CA MET A 1 -5.79 -10.62 12.47
C MET A 1 -5.25 -9.42 11.73
N ILE A 2 -5.87 -8.24 11.91
CA ILE A 2 -5.36 -6.98 11.38
C ILE A 2 -5.30 -6.01 12.55
N CYS A 3 -4.15 -5.37 12.76
CA CYS A 3 -4.06 -4.23 13.67
C CYS A 3 -4.55 -2.99 12.93
N ALA A 4 -5.69 -2.43 13.36
CA ALA A 4 -6.23 -1.19 12.81
C ALA A 4 -5.78 -0.01 13.68
N GLY A 5 -5.46 1.12 13.04
CA GLY A 5 -5.07 2.35 13.74
C GLY A 5 -3.67 2.90 13.41
N VAL A 6 -3.09 2.60 12.26
CA VAL A 6 -1.84 3.25 11.82
C VAL A 6 -2.19 4.59 11.16
N PRO A 7 -1.95 5.76 11.79
CA PRO A 7 -2.11 7.03 11.09
C PRO A 7 -0.99 7.22 10.06
N TYR A 8 -1.34 7.72 8.88
CA TYR A 8 -0.36 8.25 7.94
C TYR A 8 -0.35 9.78 8.04
N GLY A 9 0.82 10.37 8.28
CA GLY A 9 1.02 11.83 8.20
C GLY A 9 0.38 12.65 9.32
N GLY A 10 1.05 12.74 10.47
CA GLY A 10 0.85 13.81 11.46
C GLY A 10 -0.46 13.79 12.27
N GLN A 11 -1.29 12.75 12.14
CA GLN A 11 -2.46 12.57 13.01
C GLN A 11 -2.08 11.76 14.25
N VAL A 12 -2.56 12.18 15.42
CA VAL A 12 -2.39 11.44 16.67
C VAL A 12 -3.09 10.08 16.53
N ALA A 13 -2.35 8.98 16.58
CA ALA A 13 -2.92 7.64 16.61
C ALA A 13 -3.82 7.52 17.84
N SER A 14 -5.05 7.02 17.66
CA SER A 14 -5.73 6.36 18.78
C SER A 14 -4.98 5.08 19.13
N GLN A 15 -5.09 4.57 20.36
CA GLN A 15 -4.46 3.30 20.75
C GLN A 15 -4.72 2.21 19.69
N PRO A 16 -3.71 1.40 19.33
CA PRO A 16 -3.89 0.31 18.38
C PRO A 16 -5.09 -0.54 18.80
N SER A 17 -6.04 -0.73 17.88
CA SER A 17 -7.19 -1.59 18.12
C SER A 17 -7.03 -2.87 17.30
N GLU A 18 -7.33 -3.99 17.94
CA GLU A 18 -7.38 -5.27 17.27
C GLU A 18 -8.73 -5.42 16.57
N ILE A 19 -8.72 -5.79 15.29
CA ILE A 19 -9.92 -6.24 14.58
C ILE A 19 -9.76 -7.71 14.18
N THR A 20 -10.83 -8.48 14.39
CA THR A 20 -10.98 -9.84 13.87
C THR A 20 -12.04 -9.81 12.78
N PRO A 21 -11.63 -9.71 11.49
CA PRO A 21 -12.58 -9.66 10.38
C PRO A 21 -13.46 -10.90 10.36
N GLN A 22 -14.75 -10.70 10.07
CA GLN A 22 -15.72 -11.75 9.86
C GLN A 22 -15.92 -11.97 8.35
N VAL A 23 -16.41 -13.16 7.99
CA VAL A 23 -16.82 -13.44 6.61
C VAL A 23 -17.90 -12.45 6.20
N GLY A 24 -17.69 -11.76 5.08
CA GLY A 24 -18.56 -10.70 4.59
C GLY A 24 -18.10 -9.28 4.93
N ASP A 25 -17.13 -9.09 5.82
CA ASP A 25 -16.51 -7.78 6.04
C ASP A 25 -15.80 -7.31 4.76
N THR A 26 -15.84 -6.00 4.51
CA THR A 26 -15.20 -5.40 3.33
C THR A 26 -14.25 -4.27 3.70
N PHE A 27 -13.23 -4.08 2.88
CA PHE A 27 -12.44 -2.86 2.88
C PHE A 27 -12.06 -2.49 1.45
N THR A 28 -12.00 -1.19 1.18
CA THR A 28 -11.52 -0.66 -0.10
C THR A 28 -10.05 -0.31 0.04
N VAL A 29 -9.22 -0.87 -0.83
CA VAL A 29 -7.79 -0.54 -0.90
C VAL A 29 -7.65 0.92 -1.30
N SER A 30 -6.89 1.72 -0.55
CA SER A 30 -6.57 3.09 -0.96
C SER A 30 -5.27 3.07 -1.75
N ASN A 31 -5.35 3.30 -3.06
CA ASN A 31 -4.19 3.40 -3.92
C ASN A 31 -3.56 4.78 -3.74
N ARG A 32 -2.25 4.80 -3.46
CA ARG A 32 -1.46 6.03 -3.39
C ARG A 32 -0.60 6.16 -4.63
N TRP A 33 -0.69 7.32 -5.27
CA TRP A 33 0.09 7.69 -6.43
C TRP A 33 1.14 8.74 -6.07
N LEU A 34 2.27 8.69 -6.77
CA LEU A 34 3.28 9.75 -6.76
C LEU A 34 3.07 10.59 -8.01
N ASP A 35 2.59 11.83 -7.84
CA ASP A 35 2.36 12.73 -8.96
C ASP A 35 3.72 13.28 -9.42
N LEU A 36 4.01 13.21 -10.71
CA LEU A 36 5.27 13.66 -11.28
C LEU A 36 5.08 15.00 -12.00
N ASP A 37 6.03 15.92 -11.83
CA ASP A 37 6.11 17.14 -12.61
C ASP A 37 6.66 16.88 -14.03
N ALA A 38 6.74 17.94 -14.84
CA ALA A 38 7.24 17.87 -16.21
C ALA A 38 8.70 17.40 -16.33
N SER A 39 9.47 17.40 -15.24
CA SER A 39 10.85 16.89 -15.18
C SER A 39 10.93 15.46 -14.65
N GLY A 40 9.79 14.82 -14.36
CA GLY A 40 9.72 13.47 -13.81
C GLY A 40 10.01 13.39 -12.31
N LYS A 41 10.06 14.54 -11.62
CA LYS A 41 10.27 14.59 -10.18
C LYS A 41 8.93 14.51 -9.46
N VAL A 42 8.89 13.81 -8.33
CA VAL A 42 7.71 13.77 -7.46
C VAL A 42 7.35 15.18 -6.99
N SER A 43 6.17 15.65 -7.38
CA SER A 43 5.61 16.96 -7.01
C SER A 43 4.47 16.87 -6.01
N GLY A 44 3.90 15.68 -5.83
CA GLY A 44 2.76 15.46 -4.95
C GLY A 44 2.42 14.00 -4.75
N THR A 45 1.34 13.77 -4.00
CA THR A 45 0.74 12.45 -3.86
C THR A 45 -0.77 12.57 -3.96
N SER A 46 -1.37 11.68 -4.72
CA SER A 46 -2.82 11.58 -4.85
C SER A 46 -3.30 10.20 -4.38
N TYR A 47 -4.54 10.12 -3.93
CA TYR A 47 -5.17 8.89 -3.47
C TYR A 47 -6.41 8.60 -4.29
N THR A 48 -6.60 7.34 -4.64
CA THR A 48 -7.80 6.86 -5.33
C THR A 48 -8.27 5.57 -4.67
N ASP A 49 -9.58 5.36 -4.65
CA ASP A 49 -10.13 4.07 -4.26
C ASP A 49 -9.71 3.01 -5.28
N GLY A 50 -9.16 1.92 -4.77
CA GLY A 50 -8.81 0.72 -5.49
C GLY A 50 -9.92 -0.32 -5.38
N GLU A 51 -9.53 -1.59 -5.37
CA GLU A 51 -10.47 -2.70 -5.25
C GLU A 51 -11.08 -2.78 -3.84
N THR A 52 -12.36 -3.13 -3.78
CA THR A 52 -13.01 -3.53 -2.52
C THR A 52 -12.85 -5.01 -2.32
N LEU A 53 -12.11 -5.39 -1.29
CA LEU A 53 -11.85 -6.76 -0.91
C LEU A 53 -12.87 -7.20 0.14
N THR A 54 -13.45 -8.38 -0.06
CA THR A 54 -14.40 -9.01 0.87
C THR A 54 -13.76 -10.21 1.54
N PHE A 55 -13.75 -10.23 2.87
CA PHE A 55 -13.26 -11.38 3.62
C PHE A 55 -14.16 -12.60 3.39
N GLY A 56 -13.55 -13.68 2.93
CA GLY A 56 -14.20 -14.96 2.70
C GLY A 56 -13.52 -16.09 3.48
N THR A 57 -13.74 -17.31 3.03
CA THR A 57 -13.06 -18.50 3.57
C THR A 57 -11.66 -18.70 2.99
N GLU A 58 -11.38 -18.08 1.85
CA GLU A 58 -10.09 -18.14 1.18
C GLU A 58 -9.26 -16.88 1.47
N PRO A 59 -7.92 -17.02 1.61
CA PRO A 59 -7.04 -15.87 1.76
C PRO A 59 -6.99 -15.03 0.47
N PHE A 60 -6.70 -13.74 0.61
CA PHE A 60 -6.43 -12.90 -0.56
C PHE A 60 -5.16 -13.36 -1.26
N ALA A 61 -5.22 -13.40 -2.59
CA ALA A 61 -4.06 -13.64 -3.44
C ALA A 61 -3.65 -12.34 -4.13
N TRP A 62 -2.35 -12.07 -4.12
CA TRP A 62 -1.71 -11.13 -5.03
C TRP A 62 -1.56 -11.75 -6.42
N GLU A 63 -1.98 -11.01 -7.46
CA GLU A 63 -1.70 -11.39 -8.84
C GLU A 63 -0.43 -10.70 -9.34
N GLN A 64 0.45 -11.46 -9.99
CA GLN A 64 1.58 -10.89 -10.70
C GLN A 64 1.14 -10.53 -12.12
N VAL A 65 1.00 -9.24 -12.39
CA VAL A 65 0.67 -8.75 -13.74
C VAL A 65 1.97 -8.57 -14.54
N TYR A 66 1.92 -8.86 -15.85
CA TYR A 66 3.07 -8.69 -16.74
C TYR A 66 3.47 -7.21 -16.82
N ALA A 67 4.69 -6.90 -16.39
CA ALA A 67 5.28 -5.59 -16.62
C ALA A 67 5.96 -5.59 -18.02
N PRO A 68 5.69 -4.58 -18.86
CA PRO A 68 6.38 -4.43 -20.15
C PRO A 68 7.90 -4.46 -20.04
N ALA A 69 8.61 -4.66 -21.15
CA ALA A 69 10.06 -4.58 -21.16
C ALA A 69 10.53 -3.19 -20.72
N GLY A 70 11.52 -3.12 -19.83
CA GLY A 70 11.99 -1.88 -19.25
C GLY A 70 12.76 -2.02 -17.94
N GLN A 71 13.29 -0.90 -17.46
CA GLN A 71 13.94 -0.80 -16.16
C GLN A 71 12.94 -0.33 -15.11
N TYR A 72 12.90 -1.03 -13.99
CA TYR A 72 12.00 -0.73 -12.89
C TYR A 72 12.78 -0.58 -11.59
N LEU A 73 12.36 0.36 -10.76
CA LEU A 73 12.76 0.44 -9.36
C LEU A 73 11.63 -0.15 -8.52
N VAL A 74 11.88 -1.29 -7.91
CA VAL A 74 10.94 -1.96 -7.01
C VAL A 74 11.32 -1.64 -5.58
N GLY A 75 10.35 -1.22 -4.77
CA GLY A 75 10.56 -0.88 -3.37
C GLY A 75 9.56 -1.57 -2.45
N PHE A 76 10.05 -2.10 -1.33
CA PHE A 76 9.23 -2.42 -0.17
C PHE A 76 9.37 -1.29 0.85
N LEU A 77 8.25 -0.78 1.33
CA LEU A 77 8.23 0.20 2.41
C LEU A 77 7.53 -0.45 3.59
N VAL A 78 8.23 -0.57 4.71
CA VAL A 78 7.66 -1.07 5.97
C VAL A 78 7.52 0.12 6.91
N SER A 79 6.30 0.38 7.37
CA SER A 79 6.06 1.38 8.42
C SER A 79 5.87 0.66 9.76
N ASP A 80 6.50 1.16 10.81
CA ASP A 80 6.08 0.81 12.18
C ASP A 80 4.81 1.57 12.59
N LEU A 81 4.33 1.32 13.81
CA LEU A 81 3.14 1.96 14.38
C LEU A 81 3.31 3.46 14.65
N ASP A 82 4.56 3.93 14.75
CA ASP A 82 4.90 5.33 14.95
C ASP A 82 5.03 6.10 13.62
N GLY A 83 4.81 5.40 12.49
CA GLY A 83 4.89 5.97 11.16
C GLY A 83 6.30 6.06 10.59
N ASN A 84 7.30 5.44 11.24
CA ASN A 84 8.66 5.39 10.71
C ASN A 84 8.70 4.40 9.54
N ILE A 85 9.08 4.90 8.38
CA ILE A 85 9.14 4.11 7.15
C ILE A 85 10.58 3.67 6.90
N ILE A 86 10.78 2.36 6.79
CA ILE A 86 12.03 1.74 6.35
C ILE A 86 11.84 1.25 4.92
N PRO A 87 12.47 1.90 3.92
CA PRO A 87 12.40 1.44 2.56
C PRO A 87 13.55 0.47 2.22
N ALA A 88 13.26 -0.52 1.37
CA ALA A 88 14.23 -1.36 0.70
C ALA A 88 13.96 -1.31 -0.81
N TYR A 89 14.94 -0.91 -1.61
CA TYR A 89 14.81 -0.78 -3.06
C TYR A 89 15.70 -1.77 -3.80
N THR A 90 15.23 -2.26 -4.94
CA THR A 90 16.03 -3.00 -5.91
C THR A 90 15.69 -2.54 -7.32
N GLN A 91 16.68 -2.50 -8.20
CA GLN A 91 16.47 -2.25 -9.61
C GLN A 91 16.35 -3.59 -10.34
N ILE A 92 15.34 -3.71 -11.20
CA ILE A 92 15.13 -4.89 -12.04
C ILE A 92 15.00 -4.46 -13.50
N GLU A 93 15.41 -5.35 -14.41
CA GLU A 93 15.25 -5.20 -15.85
C GLU A 93 14.39 -6.35 -16.37
N ILE A 94 13.38 -6.01 -17.16
CA ILE A 94 12.53 -6.98 -17.86
C ILE A 94 12.86 -6.89 -19.35
N ASN A 95 13.20 -8.04 -19.94
CA ASN A 95 13.51 -8.21 -21.36
C ASN A 95 12.32 -8.78 -22.13
#